data_AF-A0A509KYW8-F1
#
_entry.id   AF-A0A509KYW8-F1
#
_cell.length_a   1.000
_cell.length_b   1.000
_cell.length_c   1.000
_cell.angle_alpha   90.00
_cell.angle_beta   90.00
_cell.angle_gamma   90.00
#
_symmetry.space_group_name_H-M   'P 1'
#
loop_
_entity.id
_entity.type
_entity.pdbx_description
1 polymer ?
#
loop_
_entity_poly.entity_id
_entity_poly.type
_entity_poly.pdbx_seq_one_letter_code
_entity_poly.pdbx_strand_id
1 'polypeptide(L)'
;MANLLCYSRNRAASVEQIDETTLAATCRLQDSLTDAEVTLRIRLPELEIIDAKGTFTRFSRDECSGIERALEKVVGVRIGAGMKKIIRGLVGEITDCNEVAGLVEECCHAVILAFTKDMLGLVPEELAKEKE
;
A
#
# COMPACT_ATOMS: atom_id res chain seq x y z
N MET A 1 -10.58 -10.27 -27.42
CA MET A 1 -9.44 -9.33 -27.53
C MET A 1 -9.94 -7.94 -27.24
N ALA A 2 -9.61 -7.36 -26.09
CA ALA A 2 -9.93 -5.96 -25.81
C ALA A 2 -8.91 -5.07 -26.53
N ASN A 3 -9.34 -4.32 -27.55
CA ASN A 3 -8.54 -3.25 -28.16
C ASN A 3 -8.43 -2.10 -27.14
N LEU A 4 -7.43 -2.17 -26.27
CA LEU A 4 -7.21 -1.17 -25.23
C LEU A 4 -6.41 0.01 -25.81
N LEU A 5 -7.10 0.86 -26.59
CA LEU A 5 -6.51 2.06 -27.21
C LEU A 5 -6.20 3.18 -26.22
N CYS A 6 -6.57 3.03 -24.94
CA CYS A 6 -6.29 3.97 -23.87
C CYS A 6 -6.23 3.22 -22.52
N TYR A 7 -5.03 2.77 -22.13
CA TYR A 7 -4.76 2.24 -20.80
C TYR A 7 -4.32 3.38 -19.88
N SER A 8 -5.02 3.56 -18.76
CA SER A 8 -4.59 4.41 -17.66
C SER A 8 -4.68 3.61 -16.37
N ARG A 9 -3.63 3.70 -15.56
CA ARG A 9 -3.55 3.09 -14.24
C ARG A 9 -3.22 4.17 -13.23
N ASN A 10 -4.14 4.41 -12.31
CA ASN A 10 -3.91 5.27 -11.17
C ASN A 10 -3.68 4.40 -9.94
N ARG A 11 -2.62 4.72 -9.19
CA ARG A 11 -2.42 4.24 -7.84
C ARG A 11 -2.19 5.44 -6.95
N ALA A 12 -3.05 5.61 -5.96
CA ALA A 12 -2.99 6.71 -5.02
C ALA A 12 -2.99 6.17 -3.61
N ALA A 13 -2.15 6.74 -2.75
CA ALA A 13 -2.12 6.43 -1.33
C ALA A 13 -2.30 7.71 -0.51
N SER A 14 -3.10 7.64 0.54
CA SER A 14 -3.30 8.70 1.53
C SER A 14 -3.00 8.19 2.93
N VAL A 15 -2.57 9.09 3.80
CA VAL A 15 -2.35 8.81 5.22
C VAL A 15 -3.02 9.89 6.03
N GLU A 16 -3.83 9.48 7.00
CA GLU A 16 -4.57 10.35 7.90
C GLU A 16 -4.33 9.90 9.34
N GLN A 17 -4.19 10.85 10.26
CA GLN A 17 -4.15 10.54 11.69
C GLN A 17 -5.57 10.49 12.23
N ILE A 18 -6.00 9.30 12.68
CA ILE A 18 -7.36 9.10 13.21
C ILE A 18 -7.46 9.60 14.65
N ASP A 19 -6.42 9.31 15.43
CA ASP A 19 -6.29 9.71 16.84
C ASP A 19 -4.81 9.84 17.22
N GLU A 20 -4.53 10.13 18.50
CA GLU A 20 -3.15 10.32 19.01
C GLU A 20 -2.25 9.10 18.81
N THR A 21 -2.83 7.90 18.67
CA THR A 21 -2.12 6.61 18.66
C THR A 21 -2.29 5.83 17.37
N THR A 22 -3.11 6.30 16.42
CA THR A 22 -3.51 5.53 15.24
C THR A 22 -3.47 6.36 13.95
N LEU A 23 -2.82 5.80 12.93
CA LEU A 23 -2.91 6.27 11.55
C LEU A 23 -3.81 5.35 10.71
N ALA A 24 -4.53 5.92 9.75
CA ALA A 24 -5.13 5.20 8.63
C ALA A 24 -4.29 5.45 7.37
N ALA A 25 -3.92 4.39 6.67
CA ALA A 25 -3.30 4.48 5.36
C ALA A 25 -4.19 3.75 4.33
N THR A 26 -4.68 4.49 3.35
CA THR A 26 -5.54 3.96 2.30
C THR A 26 -4.83 4.01 0.97
N CYS A 27 -4.83 2.91 0.22
CA CYS A 27 -4.34 2.87 -1.14
C CYS A 27 -5.42 2.34 -2.07
N ARG A 28 -5.63 3.06 -3.18
CA ARG A 28 -6.54 2.68 -4.25
C ARG A 28 -5.77 2.45 -5.54
N LEU A 29 -6.08 1.34 -6.21
CA LEU A 29 -5.64 1.00 -7.55
C LEU A 29 -6.84 0.99 -8.48
N GLN A 30 -6.79 1.80 -9.53
CA GLN A 30 -7.84 1.86 -10.54
C GLN A 30 -7.23 1.86 -11.95
N ASP A 31 -7.60 0.87 -12.74
CA ASP A 31 -7.34 0.77 -14.18
C ASP A 31 -8.53 0.08 -14.89
N SER A 32 -8.44 -0.13 -16.21
CA SER A 32 -9.53 -0.73 -16.99
C SER A 32 -9.92 -2.16 -16.56
N LEU A 33 -9.02 -2.87 -15.86
CA LEU A 33 -9.18 -4.28 -15.47
C LEU A 33 -9.27 -4.47 -13.96
N THR A 34 -8.87 -3.46 -13.17
CA THR A 34 -8.76 -3.53 -11.71
C THR A 34 -9.37 -2.29 -11.07
N ASP A 35 -10.20 -2.47 -10.05
CA ASP A 35 -10.60 -1.41 -9.12
C ASP A 35 -10.57 -2.02 -7.73
N ALA A 36 -9.62 -1.56 -6.92
CA ALA A 36 -9.29 -2.14 -5.64
C ALA A 36 -8.87 -1.06 -4.66
N GLU A 37 -9.26 -1.24 -3.41
CA GLU A 37 -8.88 -0.37 -2.30
C GLU A 37 -8.46 -1.20 -1.10
N VAL A 38 -7.40 -0.78 -0.42
CA VAL A 38 -6.93 -1.36 0.85
C VAL A 38 -6.76 -0.23 1.85
N THR A 39 -7.25 -0.45 3.07
CA THR A 39 -7.06 0.43 4.22
C THR A 39 -6.35 -0.32 5.32
N LEU A 40 -5.24 0.22 5.80
CA LEU A 40 -4.50 -0.26 6.96
C LEU A 40 -4.72 0.70 8.12
N ARG A 41 -4.83 0.16 9.34
CA ARG A 41 -4.66 0.93 10.57
C ARG A 41 -3.31 0.61 11.19
N ILE A 42 -2.59 1.65 11.60
CA ILE A 42 -1.23 1.55 12.10
C ILE A 42 -1.17 2.16 13.49
N ARG A 43 -0.63 1.40 14.45
CA ARG A 43 -0.39 1.87 15.82
C ARG A 43 0.93 2.63 15.91
N LEU A 44 0.89 3.75 16.60
CA LEU A 44 2.04 4.56 17.00
C LEU A 44 2.41 4.30 18.48
N PRO A 45 3.70 4.39 18.85
CA PRO A 45 4.86 4.73 18.01
C PRO A 45 5.51 3.53 17.30
N GLU A 46 5.01 2.31 17.50
CA GLU A 46 5.67 1.09 17.02
C GLU A 46 5.66 0.95 15.50
N LEU A 47 4.72 1.62 14.82
CA LEU A 47 4.42 1.49 13.39
C LEU A 47 3.99 0.06 13.03
N GLU A 48 3.13 -0.52 13.86
CA GLU A 48 2.59 -1.88 13.69
C GLU A 48 1.22 -1.83 13.00
N ILE A 49 0.99 -2.69 12.01
CA ILE A 49 -0.33 -2.85 11.38
C ILE A 49 -1.27 -3.56 12.36
N ILE A 50 -2.36 -2.90 12.76
CA ILE A 50 -3.32 -3.43 13.75
C ILE A 50 -4.67 -3.83 13.15
N ASP A 51 -4.99 -3.35 11.95
CA ASP A 51 -6.17 -3.74 11.18
C ASP A 51 -5.84 -3.60 9.68
N ALA A 52 -6.38 -4.48 8.87
CA ALA A 52 -6.18 -4.48 7.42
C ALA A 52 -7.47 -4.90 6.73
N LYS A 53 -8.01 -4.01 5.89
CA LYS A 53 -9.26 -4.24 5.15
C LYS A 53 -9.07 -3.85 3.71
N GLY A 54 -9.83 -4.48 2.81
CA GLY A 54 -9.76 -4.13 1.40
C GLY A 54 -10.92 -4.71 0.63
N THR A 55 -11.16 -4.14 -0.54
CA THR A 55 -12.22 -4.56 -1.45
C THR A 55 -11.69 -4.50 -2.87
N PHE A 56 -11.90 -5.58 -3.63
CA PHE A 56 -11.64 -5.64 -5.06
C PHE A 56 -12.99 -5.69 -5.78
N THR A 57 -13.44 -4.56 -6.32
CA THR A 57 -14.77 -4.45 -6.97
C THR A 57 -14.71 -4.83 -8.44
N ARG A 58 -13.56 -4.64 -9.08
CA ARG A 58 -13.27 -5.10 -10.44
C ARG A 58 -11.90 -5.78 -10.44
N PHE A 59 -11.84 -6.98 -11.03
CA PHE A 59 -10.61 -7.70 -11.28
C PHE A 59 -10.84 -8.69 -12.43
N SER A 60 -9.80 -8.96 -13.22
CA SER A 60 -9.83 -9.93 -14.32
C SER A 60 -9.21 -11.28 -13.95
N ARG A 61 -8.58 -11.38 -12.78
CA ARG A 61 -7.86 -12.58 -12.29
C ARG A 61 -8.57 -13.14 -11.07
N ASP A 62 -9.01 -14.40 -11.14
CA ASP A 62 -9.73 -15.06 -10.04
C ASP A 62 -8.90 -15.18 -8.76
N GLU A 63 -7.58 -15.20 -8.88
CA GLU A 63 -6.63 -15.16 -7.76
C GLU A 63 -6.84 -13.93 -6.86
N CYS A 64 -7.36 -12.82 -7.41
CA CYS A 64 -7.65 -11.60 -6.67
C CYS A 64 -9.03 -11.61 -5.97
N SER A 65 -9.71 -12.75 -5.94
CA SER A 65 -10.92 -12.95 -5.12
C SER A 65 -10.56 -13.37 -3.69
N GLY A 66 -11.40 -13.02 -2.71
CA GLY A 66 -11.25 -13.49 -1.33
C GLY A 66 -9.98 -12.99 -0.61
N ILE A 67 -9.58 -11.75 -0.89
CA ILE A 67 -8.32 -11.15 -0.41
C ILE A 67 -8.31 -10.86 1.10
N GLU A 68 -9.45 -10.96 1.79
CA GLU A 68 -9.59 -10.64 3.20
C GLU A 68 -8.65 -11.51 4.05
N ARG A 69 -8.54 -12.80 3.73
CA ARG A 69 -7.62 -13.73 4.42
C ARG A 69 -6.15 -13.35 4.22
N ALA A 70 -5.81 -12.80 3.05
CA ALA A 70 -4.45 -12.34 2.78
C ALA A 70 -4.13 -11.05 3.54
N LEU A 71 -5.12 -10.18 3.72
CA LEU A 71 -4.98 -8.96 4.51
C LEU A 71 -4.90 -9.24 6.02
N GLU A 72 -5.65 -10.21 6.53
CA GLU A 72 -5.56 -10.63 7.94
C GLU A 72 -4.13 -11.06 8.31
N LYS A 73 -3.41 -11.70 7.38
CA LYS A 73 -2.02 -12.14 7.57
C LYS A 73 -1.03 -11.00 7.77
N VAL A 74 -1.31 -9.79 7.28
CA VAL A 74 -0.38 -8.65 7.44
C VAL A 74 -0.54 -7.92 8.77
N VAL A 75 -1.57 -8.23 9.55
CA VAL A 75 -1.75 -7.70 10.91
C VAL A 75 -0.60 -8.20 11.79
N GLY A 76 0.00 -7.29 12.56
CA GLY A 76 1.19 -7.51 13.39
C GLY A 76 2.51 -7.24 12.67
N VAL A 77 2.50 -6.96 11.36
CA VAL A 77 3.72 -6.55 10.64
C VAL A 77 4.11 -5.13 11.04
N ARG A 78 5.38 -4.95 11.38
CA ARG A 78 5.97 -3.64 11.63
C ARG A 78 6.47 -2.98 10.33
N ILE A 79 6.09 -1.73 10.12
CA ILE A 79 6.52 -0.91 9.00
C ILE A 79 7.97 -0.48 9.23
N GLY A 80 8.85 -0.85 8.30
CA GLY A 80 10.28 -0.59 8.40
C GLY A 80 11.11 -1.48 7.48
N ALA A 81 12.38 -1.68 7.85
CA ALA A 81 13.30 -2.50 7.07
C ALA A 81 12.79 -3.95 6.93
N GLY A 82 12.83 -4.48 5.71
CA GLY A 82 12.42 -5.86 5.43
C GLY A 82 10.90 -6.09 5.28
N MET A 83 10.06 -5.09 5.59
CA MET A 83 8.59 -5.23 5.53
C MET A 83 8.09 -5.75 4.18
N LYS A 84 8.70 -5.31 3.06
CA LYS A 84 8.35 -5.74 1.71
C LYS A 84 8.47 -7.25 1.52
N LYS A 85 9.56 -7.86 2.00
CA LYS A 85 9.77 -9.30 1.90
C LYS A 85 8.79 -10.07 2.78
N ILE A 86 8.51 -9.54 3.97
CA ILE A 86 7.57 -10.13 4.93
C ILE A 86 6.14 -10.11 4.36
N ILE A 87 5.66 -8.94 3.90
CA ILE A 87 4.33 -8.77 3.31
C ILE A 87 4.13 -9.70 2.12
N ARG A 88 5.09 -9.74 1.16
CA ARG A 88 5.00 -10.64 0.01
C ARG A 88 4.97 -12.11 0.39
N GLY A 89 5.77 -12.51 1.39
CA GLY A 89 5.76 -13.88 1.90
C GLY A 89 4.39 -14.25 2.49
N LEU A 90 3.87 -13.41 3.38
CA LEU A 90 2.59 -13.63 4.07
C LEU A 90 1.39 -13.64 3.12
N VAL A 91 1.32 -12.68 2.20
CA VAL A 91 0.24 -12.61 1.20
C VAL A 91 0.34 -13.77 0.21
N GLY A 92 1.56 -14.12 -0.22
CA GLY A 92 1.82 -15.23 -1.15
C GLY A 92 1.50 -16.62 -0.61
N GLU A 93 1.31 -16.78 0.70
CA GLU A 93 0.77 -18.02 1.28
C GLU A 93 -0.72 -18.21 0.98
N ILE A 94 -1.44 -17.13 0.67
CA ILE A 94 -2.90 -17.12 0.53
C ILE A 94 -3.33 -16.91 -0.93
N THR A 95 -2.65 -16.04 -1.66
CA THR A 95 -3.02 -15.67 -3.03
C THR A 95 -1.80 -15.31 -3.88
N ASP A 96 -1.85 -15.65 -5.16
CA ASP A 96 -0.88 -15.23 -6.19
C ASP A 96 -1.18 -13.82 -6.77
N CYS A 97 -2.24 -13.16 -6.29
CA CYS A 97 -2.62 -11.80 -6.68
C CYS A 97 -1.61 -10.77 -6.15
N ASN A 98 -0.65 -10.41 -7.00
CA ASN A 98 0.41 -9.45 -6.72
C ASN A 98 -0.13 -8.04 -6.38
N GLU A 99 -1.33 -7.69 -6.83
CA GLU A 99 -1.99 -6.43 -6.56
C GLU A 99 -2.25 -6.24 -5.06
N VAL A 100 -2.56 -7.31 -4.31
CA VAL A 100 -2.81 -7.24 -2.86
C VAL A 100 -1.55 -6.80 -2.12
N ALA A 101 -0.44 -7.51 -2.34
CA ALA A 101 0.85 -7.17 -1.72
C ALA A 101 1.30 -5.76 -2.14
N GLY A 102 1.08 -5.39 -3.40
CA GLY A 102 1.40 -4.05 -3.91
C GLY A 102 0.63 -2.93 -3.20
N LEU A 103 -0.68 -3.10 -2.99
CA LEU A 103 -1.52 -2.11 -2.28
C LEU A 103 -1.09 -1.96 -0.82
N VAL A 104 -0.81 -3.06 -0.12
CA VAL A 104 -0.31 -3.04 1.27
C VAL A 104 1.06 -2.36 1.34
N GLU A 105 1.97 -2.67 0.40
CA GLU A 105 3.29 -2.05 0.30
C GLU A 105 3.19 -0.53 0.12
N GLU A 106 2.30 -0.04 -0.75
CA GLU A 106 2.12 1.40 -0.94
C GLU A 106 1.57 2.09 0.30
N CYS A 107 0.61 1.50 1.02
CA CYS A 107 0.16 2.05 2.29
C CYS A 107 1.34 2.21 3.26
N CYS A 108 2.21 1.21 3.34
CA CYS A 108 3.39 1.26 4.20
C CYS A 108 4.40 2.34 3.77
N HIS A 109 4.66 2.47 2.46
CA HIS A 109 5.52 3.54 1.95
C HIS A 109 4.93 4.93 2.20
N ALA A 110 3.61 5.09 2.05
CA ALA A 110 2.93 6.34 2.33
C ALA A 110 3.06 6.74 3.80
N VAL A 111 2.97 5.78 4.73
CA VAL A 111 3.20 6.01 6.16
C VAL A 111 4.64 6.48 6.41
N ILE A 112 5.64 5.81 5.81
CA ILE A 112 7.04 6.25 5.93
C ILE A 112 7.19 7.68 5.42
N LEU A 113 6.66 7.99 4.23
CA LEU A 113 6.69 9.34 3.66
C LEU A 113 6.00 10.36 4.54
N ALA A 114 4.91 10.03 5.22
CA ALA A 114 4.22 10.93 6.14
C ALA A 114 5.12 11.40 7.29
N PHE A 115 6.03 10.55 7.77
CA PHE A 115 7.02 10.87 8.81
C PHE A 115 8.31 11.50 8.26
N THR A 116 8.66 11.27 6.99
CA THR A 116 9.91 11.76 6.41
C THR A 116 9.75 12.99 5.53
N LYS A 117 8.53 13.40 5.17
CA LYS A 117 8.27 14.51 4.24
C LYS A 117 8.91 15.83 4.68
N ASP A 118 8.94 16.12 5.98
CA ASP A 118 9.49 17.39 6.48
C ASP A 118 11.02 17.41 6.35
N MET A 119 11.67 16.25 6.49
CA MET A 119 13.11 16.11 6.26
C MET A 119 13.48 16.30 4.78
N LEU A 120 12.57 16.01 3.85
CA LEU A 120 12.81 16.26 2.42
C LEU A 120 12.86 17.76 2.11
N GLY A 121 12.15 18.60 2.87
CA GLY A 121 12.23 20.06 2.74
C GLY A 121 13.56 20.66 3.18
N LEU A 122 14.38 19.89 3.90
CA LEU A 122 15.70 20.33 4.38
C LEU A 122 16.84 19.97 3.42
N VAL A 123 16.55 19.28 2.31
CA VAL A 123 17.56 18.91 1.31
C VAL A 123 18.01 20.14 0.52
N PRO A 124 19.31 20.50 0.52
CA PRO A 124 19.83 21.61 -0.26
C PRO A 124 19.53 21.48 -1.76
N GLU A 125 19.16 22.58 -2.43
CA GLU A 125 18.85 22.59 -3.87
C GLU A 125 20.01 22.12 -4.76
N GLU A 126 21.26 22.25 -4.28
CA GLU A 126 22.46 21.84 -5.00
C GLU A 126 22.53 20.32 -5.20
N LEU A 127 22.02 19.53 -4.24
CA LEU A 127 21.92 18.07 -4.34
C LEU A 127 20.74 17.62 -5.22
N ALA A 128 19.77 18.50 -5.47
CA ALA A 128 18.65 18.21 -6.38
C ALA A 128 19.06 18.31 -7.87
N LYS A 129 20.15 19.05 -8.18
CA LYS A 129 20.65 19.28 -9.54
C LYS A 129 21.61 18.21 -10.06
N GLU A 130 22.11 17.32 -9.22
CA GLU A 130 23.05 16.26 -9.63
C GLU A 130 22.39 15.05 -10.32
N LYS A 131 21.10 15.13 -10.67
CA LYS A 131 20.34 14.03 -11.30
C LYS A 131 19.78 14.34 -12.70
N GLU A 132 20.13 15.48 -13.29
CA GLU A 132 19.95 15.75 -14.73
C GLU A 132 21.22 15.44 -15.51
#